data_AF-A0A3M8EBL4-F1
#
_entry.id   AF-A0A3M8EBL4-F1
#
_cell.length_a   1.000
_cell.length_b   1.000
_cell.length_c   1.000
_cell.angle_alpha   90.00
_cell.angle_beta   90.00
_cell.angle_gamma   90.00
#
_symmetry.space_group_name_H-M   'P 1'
#
loop_
_entity.id
_entity.type
_entity.pdbx_description
1 polymer ?
#
loop_
_entity_poly.entity_id
_entity_poly.type
_entity_poly.pdbx_seq_one_letter_code
_entity_poly.pdbx_strand_id
1 'polypeptide(L)'
;MKKRVLSGLFALALLATAGFGVHKSMKSDVNLSDLALTNVEALANGEYPGIGEPGKDYKYVMLFEVSTERRCIDGYFYVITYYGSDCYFEGNVPCPGPHYTVTLTGYCV
;
A
#
# COMPACT_ATOMS: atom_id res chain seq x y z
N MET A 1 -33.00 28.35 48.80
CA MET A 1 -32.51 26.96 48.59
C MET A 1 -33.20 26.21 47.45
N LYS A 2 -34.52 26.37 47.19
CA LYS A 2 -35.25 25.69 46.10
C LYS A 2 -34.67 25.85 44.68
N LYS A 3 -34.17 27.04 44.30
CA LYS A 3 -33.56 27.30 42.98
C LYS A 3 -32.24 26.55 42.74
N ARG A 4 -31.49 26.25 43.81
CA ARG A 4 -30.19 25.53 43.71
C ARG A 4 -30.39 24.03 43.51
N VAL A 5 -31.45 23.47 44.10
CA VAL A 5 -31.82 22.06 43.90
C VAL A 5 -32.30 21.82 42.46
N LEU A 6 -33.11 22.73 41.91
CA LEU A 6 -33.59 22.64 40.53
C LEU A 6 -32.46 22.77 39.50
N SER A 7 -31.50 23.67 39.75
CA SER A 7 -30.30 23.82 38.90
C SER A 7 -29.40 22.58 38.93
N GLY A 8 -29.26 21.92 40.09
CA GLY A 8 -28.48 20.68 40.20
C GLY A 8 -29.14 19.51 39.47
N LEU A 9 -30.47 19.37 39.57
CA LEU A 9 -31.23 18.37 38.83
C LEU A 9 -31.17 18.56 37.31
N PHE A 10 -31.23 19.80 36.83
CA PHE A 10 -31.06 20.12 35.41
C PHE A 10 -29.66 19.75 34.91
N ALA A 11 -28.61 20.07 35.67
CA ALA A 11 -27.24 19.69 35.33
C ALA A 11 -27.07 18.16 35.28
N LEU A 12 -27.67 17.43 36.23
CA LEU A 12 -27.63 15.96 36.25
C LEU A 12 -28.35 15.34 35.05
N ALA A 13 -29.51 15.89 34.67
CA ALA A 13 -30.26 15.46 33.50
C ALA A 13 -29.47 15.72 32.20
N LEU A 14 -28.84 16.88 32.07
CA LEU A 14 -27.98 17.21 30.92
C LEU A 14 -26.75 16.31 30.84
N LEU A 15 -26.11 15.98 31.97
CA LEU A 15 -24.99 15.03 32.01
C LEU A 15 -25.42 13.63 31.60
N ALA A 16 -26.59 13.16 32.07
CA ALA A 16 -27.12 11.85 31.73
C ALA A 16 -27.47 11.76 30.23
N THR A 17 -28.09 12.80 29.64
CA THR A 17 -28.45 12.80 28.22
C THR A 17 -27.23 12.95 27.31
N ALA A 18 -26.29 13.83 27.65
CA ALA A 18 -25.04 13.98 26.91
C ALA A 18 -24.18 12.71 27.00
N GLY A 19 -24.06 12.12 28.20
CA GLY A 19 -23.33 10.87 28.41
C GLY A 19 -23.94 9.68 27.66
N PHE A 20 -25.27 9.56 27.65
CA PHE A 20 -25.97 8.51 26.89
C PHE A 20 -25.82 8.71 25.36
N GLY A 21 -25.89 9.95 24.88
CA GLY A 21 -25.67 10.29 23.47
C GLY A 21 -24.26 9.96 23.01
N VAL A 22 -23.23 10.35 23.77
CA VAL A 22 -21.83 10.03 23.48
C VAL A 22 -21.60 8.51 23.49
N HIS A 23 -22.14 7.77 24.47
CA HIS A 23 -22.03 6.31 24.49
C HIS A 23 -22.67 5.65 23.26
N LYS A 24 -23.81 6.18 22.78
CA LYS A 24 -24.46 5.74 21.54
C LYS A 24 -23.64 6.07 20.29
N SER A 25 -23.04 7.25 20.21
CA SER A 25 -22.18 7.67 19.09
C SER A 25 -20.90 6.85 19.01
N MET A 26 -20.23 6.58 20.13
CA MET A 26 -19.03 5.74 20.15
C MET A 26 -19.32 4.26 19.82
N LYS A 27 -20.58 3.81 20.01
CA LYS A 27 -21.01 2.45 19.63
C LYS A 27 -21.38 2.34 18.14
N SER A 28 -21.48 3.46 17.40
CA SER A 28 -21.70 3.47 15.95
C SER A 28 -20.41 3.56 15.12
N ASP A 29 -19.24 3.71 15.74
CA ASP A 29 -17.93 3.77 15.08
C ASP A 29 -17.41 2.41 14.56
N VAL A 30 -18.30 1.44 14.35
CA VAL A 30 -17.95 0.13 13.77
C VAL A 30 -18.02 0.15 12.23
N ASN A 31 -18.26 1.31 11.60
CA ASN A 31 -18.33 1.40 10.12
C ASN A 31 -17.73 2.69 9.50
N LEU A 32 -17.09 3.56 10.28
CA LEU A 32 -16.39 4.72 9.71
C LEU A 32 -14.98 4.39 9.21
N SER A 33 -14.46 3.20 9.52
CA SER A 33 -13.18 2.72 9.02
C SER A 33 -13.22 2.51 7.51
N ASP A 34 -14.29 1.91 6.97
CA ASP A 34 -14.34 1.57 5.55
C ASP A 34 -14.45 2.79 4.65
N LEU A 35 -15.20 3.83 5.05
CA LEU A 35 -15.34 5.08 4.29
C LEU A 35 -14.08 5.96 4.35
N ALA A 36 -13.40 5.96 5.51
CA ALA A 36 -12.12 6.65 5.65
C ALA A 36 -11.01 5.90 4.88
N LEU A 37 -11.03 4.57 4.89
CA LEU A 37 -10.09 3.73 4.16
C LEU A 37 -10.31 3.81 2.65
N THR A 38 -11.55 3.83 2.15
CA THR A 38 -11.82 4.00 0.70
C THR A 38 -11.33 5.33 0.16
N ASN A 39 -11.30 6.41 0.96
CA ASN A 39 -10.75 7.69 0.51
C ASN A 39 -9.22 7.66 0.44
N VAL A 40 -8.56 6.93 1.34
CA VAL A 40 -7.11 6.69 1.30
C VAL A 40 -6.76 5.77 0.13
N GLU A 41 -7.51 4.71 -0.08
CA GLU A 41 -7.34 3.78 -1.20
C GLU A 41 -7.65 4.46 -2.54
N ALA A 42 -8.66 5.34 -2.63
CA ALA A 42 -8.93 6.12 -3.83
C ALA A 42 -7.82 7.13 -4.16
N LEU A 43 -7.13 7.66 -3.14
CA LEU A 43 -5.96 8.51 -3.34
C LEU A 43 -4.73 7.69 -3.80
N ALA A 44 -4.59 6.45 -3.31
CA ALA A 44 -3.51 5.53 -3.69
C ALA A 44 -3.79 4.76 -5.01
N ASN A 45 -5.03 4.70 -5.50
CA ASN A 45 -5.41 4.01 -6.74
C ASN A 45 -4.86 4.70 -8.02
N GLY A 46 -4.22 5.86 -7.87
CA GLY A 46 -3.40 6.51 -8.91
C GLY A 46 -1.89 6.28 -8.77
N GLU A 47 -1.44 5.60 -7.72
CA GLU A 47 -0.03 5.32 -7.41
C GLU A 47 0.36 3.86 -7.68
N TYR A 48 -0.46 3.11 -8.42
CA TYR A 48 -0.03 1.80 -8.88
C TYR A 48 1.20 1.99 -9.79
N PRO A 49 2.31 1.27 -9.57
CA PRO A 49 3.41 1.25 -10.53
C PRO A 49 2.82 0.91 -11.90
N GLY A 50 2.90 1.86 -12.82
CA GLY A 50 2.51 1.61 -14.20
C GLY A 50 3.41 0.49 -14.69
N ILE A 51 2.81 -0.67 -14.94
CA ILE A 51 3.45 -1.70 -15.75
C ILE A 51 3.74 -0.99 -17.07
N GLY A 52 5.00 -0.69 -17.35
CA GLY A 52 5.35 0.23 -18.43
C GLY A 52 4.70 -0.20 -19.74
N GLU A 53 4.08 0.76 -20.42
CA GLU A 53 3.48 0.54 -21.73
C GLU A 53 4.59 0.36 -22.78
N PRO A 54 4.49 -0.64 -23.66
CA PRO A 54 5.45 -0.82 -24.74
C PRO A 54 5.53 0.43 -25.63
N GLY A 55 6.76 0.89 -25.91
CA GLY A 55 7.00 2.05 -26.79
C GLY A 55 6.79 3.41 -26.13
N LYS A 56 6.65 3.45 -24.80
CA LYS A 56 6.66 4.68 -24.00
C LYS A 56 7.99 4.86 -23.29
N ASP A 57 8.37 6.13 -23.16
CA ASP A 57 9.54 6.55 -22.41
C ASP A 57 9.12 7.17 -21.08
N TYR A 58 9.98 6.99 -20.08
CA TYR A 58 9.71 7.26 -18.68
C TYR A 58 10.78 8.13 -18.04
N LYS A 59 10.42 8.79 -16.94
CA LYS A 59 11.35 9.63 -16.18
C LYS A 59 12.12 8.83 -15.13
N TYR A 60 11.45 7.90 -14.47
CA TYR A 60 12.06 7.03 -13.47
C TYR A 60 11.76 5.57 -13.81
N VAL A 61 12.81 4.76 -13.77
CA VAL A 61 12.75 3.32 -13.97
C VAL A 61 13.37 2.68 -12.73
N MET A 62 12.61 1.84 -12.04
CA MET A 62 13.10 1.03 -10.92
C MET A 62 13.28 -0.40 -11.39
N LEU A 63 14.50 -0.92 -11.27
CA LEU A 63 14.80 -2.32 -11.51
C LEU A 63 14.83 -3.07 -10.19
N PHE A 64 14.26 -4.27 -10.17
CA PHE A 64 14.25 -5.13 -8.99
C PHE A 64 14.42 -6.60 -9.37
N GLU A 65 15.09 -7.34 -8.51
CA GLU A 65 15.21 -8.80 -8.67
C GLU A 65 13.87 -9.46 -8.33
N VAL A 66 13.36 -10.27 -9.27
CA VAL A 66 12.12 -11.03 -9.11
C VAL A 66 12.44 -12.41 -8.55
N SER A 67 13.44 -13.07 -9.11
CA SER A 67 13.85 -14.41 -8.69
C SER A 67 15.26 -14.73 -9.16
N THR A 68 15.86 -15.70 -8.49
CA THR A 68 17.13 -16.28 -8.89
C THR A 68 17.01 -17.80 -8.95
N GLU A 69 17.46 -18.38 -10.05
CA GLU A 69 17.50 -19.81 -10.31
C GLU A 69 18.95 -20.26 -10.51
N ARG A 70 19.28 -21.48 -10.06
CA ARG A 70 20.59 -22.07 -10.28
C ARG A 70 20.45 -23.34 -11.13
N ARG A 71 21.14 -23.40 -12.27
CA ARG A 71 21.11 -24.55 -13.19
C ARG A 71 22.48 -25.16 -13.35
N CYS A 72 22.53 -26.48 -13.42
CA CYS A 72 23.71 -27.23 -13.85
C CYS A 72 23.50 -27.64 -15.32
N ILE A 73 24.31 -27.11 -16.22
CA ILE A 73 24.26 -27.41 -17.66
C ILE A 73 25.67 -27.73 -18.11
N ASP A 74 25.86 -28.90 -18.70
CA ASP A 74 27.16 -29.38 -19.24
C ASP A 74 28.33 -29.32 -18.24
N GLY A 75 28.06 -29.58 -16.95
CA GLY A 75 29.07 -29.55 -15.88
C GLY A 75 29.38 -28.15 -15.33
N TYR A 76 28.61 -27.14 -15.71
CA TYR A 76 28.76 -25.76 -15.22
C TYR A 76 27.52 -25.30 -14.44
N PHE A 77 27.75 -24.64 -13.31
CA PHE A 77 26.70 -23.94 -12.56
C PHE A 77 26.49 -22.54 -13.12
N TYR A 78 25.27 -22.28 -13.56
CA TYR A 78 24.78 -20.97 -13.96
C TYR A 78 23.79 -20.46 -12.93
N VAL A 79 23.95 -19.21 -12.53
CA VAL A 79 22.95 -18.44 -11.80
C VAL A 79 22.21 -17.56 -12.79
N ILE A 80 20.91 -17.77 -12.92
CA ILE A 80 20.01 -16.98 -13.74
C ILE A 80 19.22 -16.09 -12.80
N THR A 81 19.42 -14.78 -12.89
CA THR A 81 18.68 -13.80 -12.11
C THR A 81 17.70 -13.08 -13.01
N TYR A 82 16.42 -13.12 -12.65
CA TYR A 82 15.32 -12.50 -13.37
C TYR A 82 15.00 -11.14 -12.73
N TYR A 83 14.86 -10.12 -13.55
CA TYR A 83 14.58 -8.75 -13.14
C TYR A 83 13.23 -8.28 -13.69
N GLY A 84 12.53 -7.53 -12.85
CA GLY A 84 11.35 -6.75 -13.22
C GLY A 84 11.71 -5.27 -13.27
N SER A 85 10.79 -4.48 -13.82
CA SER A 85 10.91 -3.04 -13.89
C SER A 85 9.57 -2.36 -13.61
N ASP A 86 9.58 -1.34 -12.77
CA ASP A 86 8.46 -0.41 -12.62
C ASP A 86 8.84 0.93 -13.23
N CYS A 87 7.92 1.52 -14.00
CA CYS A 87 8.20 2.68 -14.84
C CYS A 87 7.21 3.79 -14.54
N TYR A 88 7.74 4.99 -14.25
CA TYR A 88 6.95 6.09 -13.70
C TYR A 88 7.14 7.38 -14.47
N PHE A 89 5.99 8.02 -14.74
CA PHE A 89 5.84 9.30 -15.45
C PHE A 89 6.41 9.31 -16.85
N GLU A 90 5.80 10.07 -17.77
CA GLU A 90 6.34 10.22 -19.12
C GLU A 90 7.71 10.92 -19.09
N GLY A 91 8.65 10.42 -19.87
CA GLY A 91 10.02 10.92 -19.93
C GLY A 91 10.75 10.44 -21.17
N ASN A 92 12.05 10.18 -21.06
CA ASN A 92 12.94 9.90 -22.20
C ASN A 92 13.72 8.57 -22.03
N VAL A 93 13.39 7.78 -21.02
CA VAL A 93 14.05 6.50 -20.73
C VAL A 93 13.10 5.36 -21.04
N PRO A 94 13.40 4.44 -21.96
CA PRO A 94 12.50 3.34 -22.28
C PRO A 94 12.31 2.43 -21.06
N CYS A 95 11.12 1.85 -20.91
CA CYS A 95 10.87 0.87 -19.86
C CYS A 95 11.50 -0.49 -20.23
N PRO A 96 12.53 -0.97 -19.51
CA PRO A 96 13.17 -2.23 -19.80
C PRO A 96 12.29 -3.36 -19.27
N GLY A 97 11.45 -3.94 -20.13
CA GLY A 97 10.59 -5.07 -19.77
C GLY A 97 11.33 -6.26 -19.11
N PRO A 98 10.63 -7.36 -18.79
CA PRO A 98 11.22 -8.48 -18.07
C PRO A 98 12.47 -9.00 -18.78
N HIS A 99 13.58 -9.06 -18.04
CA HIS A 99 14.87 -9.51 -18.55
C HIS A 99 15.58 -10.35 -17.51
N TYR A 100 16.65 -11.05 -17.92
CA TYR A 100 17.43 -11.88 -17.04
C TYR A 100 18.92 -11.72 -17.34
N THR A 101 19.74 -12.01 -16.33
CA THR A 101 21.20 -12.12 -16.48
C THR A 101 21.63 -13.54 -16.17
N VAL A 102 22.62 -14.03 -16.90
CA VAL A 102 23.22 -15.35 -16.68
C VAL A 102 24.66 -15.16 -16.21
N THR A 103 24.98 -15.70 -15.04
CA THR A 103 26.32 -15.66 -14.46
C THR A 103 26.85 -17.07 -14.27
N LEU A 104 28.02 -17.37 -14.85
CA LEU A 104 28.74 -18.61 -14.55
C LEU A 104 29.35 -18.50 -13.14
N THR A 105 28.97 -19.39 -12.24
CA THR A 105 29.44 -19.34 -10.84
C THR A 105 30.37 -20.49 -10.46
N GLY A 106 30.49 -21.52 -11.30
CA GLY A 106 31.39 -22.63 -11.04
C GLY A 106 31.07 -23.88 -11.84
N TYR A 107 31.51 -25.03 -11.32
CA TYR A 107 31.33 -26.34 -11.91
C TYR A 107 30.39 -27.20 -11.06
N CYS A 108 29.61 -28.05 -11.72
CA CYS A 108 28.76 -29.06 -11.11
C CYS A 108 29.18 -30.45 -11.59
N VAL A 109 29.02 -31.44 -10.71
CA VAL A 109 29.45 -32.84 -10.92
C VAL A 109 28.23 -33.75 -10.87
#